data_AF-A0A7V3YL89-F1
#
_entry.id   AF-A0A7V3YL89-F1
#
_cell.length_a   1.000
_cell.length_b   1.000
_cell.length_c   1.000
_cell.angle_alpha   90.00
_cell.angle_beta   90.00
_cell.angle_gamma   90.00
#
_symmetry.space_group_name_H-M   'P 1'
#
loop_
_entity.id
_entity.type
_entity.pdbx_description
1 polymer ?
#
loop_
_entity_poly.entity_id
_entity_poly.type
_entity_poly.pdbx_seq_one_letter_code
_entity_poly.pdbx_strand_id
1 'polypeptide(L)'
;MLCPVCQVAFLLKEEKVPGKRVVCPVCGAVLTLTEENGSWVLRRPKDMSPEEEIRTRVENFARLRGYHFNEMKEPLIEALLKKYERYGDFYCPCKIDNIPENVCPCLETRQGSVERNGRCHCGLFWK
;
A
#
# COMPACT_ATOMS: atom_id res chain seq x y z
N MET A 1 -15.60 -3.69 3.45
CA MET A 1 -14.67 -4.53 2.66
C MET A 1 -13.32 -4.53 3.35
N LEU A 2 -12.69 -5.69 3.53
CA LEU A 2 -11.37 -5.81 4.14
C LEU A 2 -10.28 -5.65 3.06
N CYS A 3 -9.31 -4.76 3.28
CA CYS A 3 -8.15 -4.66 2.40
C CYS A 3 -7.16 -5.82 2.68
N PRO A 4 -6.77 -6.65 1.69
CA PRO A 4 -5.82 -7.74 1.90
C PRO A 4 -4.39 -7.26 2.15
N VAL A 5 -4.08 -5.98 1.88
CA VAL A 5 -2.75 -5.40 2.08
C VAL A 5 -2.60 -4.84 3.50
N CYS A 6 -3.46 -3.90 3.89
CA CYS A 6 -3.33 -3.20 5.16
C CYS A 6 -4.20 -3.77 6.29
N GLN A 7 -5.04 -4.78 5.99
CA GLN A 7 -5.96 -5.43 6.92
C GLN A 7 -6.96 -4.47 7.60
N VAL A 8 -7.22 -3.31 6.98
CA VAL A 8 -8.23 -2.34 7.45
C VAL A 8 -9.51 -2.49 6.64
N ALA A 9 -10.64 -2.51 7.36
CA ALA A 9 -11.97 -2.47 6.76
C ALA A 9 -12.34 -1.05 6.32
N PHE A 10 -12.90 -0.92 5.12
CA PHE A 10 -13.44 0.35 4.61
C PHE A 10 -14.74 0.14 3.82
N LEU A 11 -15.51 1.22 3.66
CA LEU A 11 -16.75 1.23 2.90
C LEU A 11 -16.47 1.62 1.44
N LEU A 12 -16.97 0.80 0.51
CA LEU A 12 -17.05 1.18 -0.90
C LEU A 12 -18.38 1.92 -1.10
N LYS A 13 -18.30 3.17 -1.55
CA LYS A 13 -19.49 3.96 -1.92
C LYS A 13 -19.99 3.68 -3.33
N GLU A 14 -19.13 3.11 -4.16
CA GLU A 14 -19.41 2.85 -5.57
C GLU A 14 -20.12 1.52 -5.78
N GLU A 15 -20.75 1.38 -6.95
CA GLU A 15 -21.37 0.13 -7.38
C GLU A 15 -20.33 -1.01 -7.44
N LYS A 16 -20.77 -2.17 -6.94
CA LYS A 16 -19.96 -3.38 -6.84
C LYS A 16 -20.10 -4.18 -8.13
N VAL A 17 -19.07 -4.12 -8.97
CA VAL A 17 -18.99 -4.85 -10.23
C VAL A 17 -17.78 -5.78 -10.19
N PRO A 18 -17.89 -7.06 -10.57
CA PRO A 18 -16.76 -7.97 -10.60
C PRO A 18 -15.68 -7.47 -11.56
N GLY A 19 -14.40 -7.60 -11.18
CA GLY A 19 -13.27 -7.12 -11.96
C GLY A 19 -12.99 -5.62 -11.82
N LYS A 20 -13.85 -4.85 -11.15
CA LYS A 20 -13.64 -3.42 -10.94
C LYS A 20 -12.42 -3.17 -10.05
N ARG A 21 -11.55 -2.25 -10.50
CA ARG A 21 -10.39 -1.79 -9.71
C ARG A 21 -10.85 -0.72 -8.72
N VAL A 22 -10.41 -0.85 -7.47
CA VAL A 22 -10.65 0.11 -6.39
C VAL A 22 -9.34 0.44 -5.70
N VAL A 23 -9.17 1.69 -5.28
CA VAL A 23 -8.00 2.11 -4.49
C VAL A 23 -8.37 2.08 -3.03
N CYS A 24 -7.58 1.40 -2.21
CA CYS A 24 -7.77 1.40 -0.77
C CYS A 24 -7.48 2.81 -0.21
N PRO A 25 -8.43 3.48 0.47
CA PRO A 25 -8.24 4.84 0.98
C PRO A 25 -7.25 4.91 2.15
N VAL A 26 -6.87 3.76 2.72
CA VAL A 26 -5.99 3.68 3.89
C VAL A 26 -4.53 3.48 3.51
N CYS A 27 -4.24 2.66 2.50
CA CYS A 27 -2.86 2.31 2.12
C CYS A 27 -2.52 2.59 0.65
N GLY A 28 -3.47 3.04 -0.18
CA GLY A 28 -3.23 3.35 -1.59
C GLY A 28 -3.15 2.13 -2.52
N ALA A 29 -3.27 0.90 -2.00
CA ALA A 29 -3.24 -0.31 -2.83
C ALA A 29 -4.38 -0.34 -3.85
N VAL A 30 -4.06 -0.66 -5.10
CA VAL A 30 -5.07 -1.00 -6.12
C VAL A 30 -5.52 -2.43 -5.87
N LEU A 31 -6.82 -2.65 -5.82
CA LEU A 31 -7.45 -3.93 -5.51
C LEU A 31 -8.51 -4.22 -6.56
N THR A 32 -8.68 -5.50 -6.89
CA THR A 32 -9.75 -5.96 -7.76
C THR A 32 -10.88 -6.50 -6.91
N LEU A 33 -12.10 -6.04 -7.20
CA LEU A 33 -13.30 -6.56 -6.58
C LEU A 33 -13.69 -7.89 -7.22
N THR A 34 -13.82 -8.94 -6.43
CA THR A 34 -14.26 -10.26 -6.87
C THR A 34 -15.46 -10.74 -6.06
N GLU A 35 -16.30 -11.57 -6.65
CA GLU A 35 -17.40 -12.24 -5.97
C GLU A 35 -17.01 -13.70 -5.74
N GLU A 36 -16.98 -14.11 -4.48
CA GLU A 36 -16.64 -15.47 -4.06
C GLU A 36 -17.74 -15.97 -3.11
N ASN A 37 -18.40 -17.08 -3.45
CA ASN A 37 -19.46 -17.69 -2.65
C ASN A 37 -20.57 -16.70 -2.22
N GLY A 38 -20.99 -15.81 -3.13
CA GLY A 38 -22.02 -14.79 -2.86
C GLY A 38 -21.55 -13.63 -1.96
N SER A 39 -20.26 -13.56 -1.64
CA SER A 39 -19.65 -12.47 -0.88
C SER A 39 -18.66 -11.68 -1.72
N TRP A 40 -18.70 -10.36 -1.59
CA TRP A 40 -17.73 -9.48 -2.20
C TRP A 40 -16.42 -9.49 -1.43
N VAL A 41 -15.31 -9.77 -2.11
CA VAL A 41 -13.96 -9.73 -1.54
C VAL A 41 -13.03 -8.88 -2.38
N LEU A 42 -11.97 -8.36 -1.76
CA LEU A 42 -10.93 -7.60 -2.44
C LEU A 42 -9.69 -8.47 -2.57
N ARG A 43 -9.12 -8.50 -3.77
CA ARG A 43 -7.87 -9.22 -4.07
C ARG A 43 -6.83 -8.26 -4.66
N ARG A 44 -5.55 -8.60 -4.52
CA ARG A 44 -4.52 -7.95 -5.33
C ARG A 44 -4.75 -8.32 -6.80
N PRO A 45 -4.64 -7.37 -7.76
CA PRO A 45 -4.76 -7.68 -9.18
C PRO A 45 -3.72 -8.72 -9.60
N LYS A 46 -4.12 -9.72 -10.39
CA LYS A 46 -3.21 -10.79 -10.87
C LYS A 46 -2.38 -10.34 -12.09
N ASP A 47 -2.85 -9.30 -12.76
CA ASP A 47 -2.32 -8.72 -13.99
C ASP A 47 -1.37 -7.55 -13.73
N MET A 48 -0.77 -7.47 -12.53
CA MET A 48 0.11 -6.39 -12.11
C MET A 48 1.42 -6.98 -11.61
N SER A 49 2.55 -6.49 -12.12
CA SER A 49 3.87 -6.86 -11.62
C SER A 49 4.10 -6.28 -10.21
N PRO A 50 5.02 -6.86 -9.40
CA PRO A 50 5.36 -6.30 -8.10
C PRO A 50 5.85 -4.85 -8.16
N GLU A 51 6.60 -4.50 -9.21
CA GLU A 51 7.09 -3.14 -9.44
C GLU A 51 5.94 -2.16 -9.69
N GLU A 52 5.03 -2.49 -10.60
CA GLU A 52 3.84 -1.67 -10.86
C GLU A 52 3.00 -1.54 -9.58
N GLU A 53 2.83 -2.63 -8.82
CA GLU A 53 2.05 -2.66 -7.58
C GLU A 53 2.61 -1.67 -6.56
N ILE A 54 3.91 -1.74 -6.25
CA ILE A 54 4.50 -0.87 -5.23
C ILE A 54 4.54 0.58 -5.68
N ARG A 55 4.91 0.86 -6.94
CA ARG A 55 4.95 2.22 -7.49
C ARG A 55 3.56 2.86 -7.44
N THR A 56 2.54 2.18 -7.95
CA THR A 56 1.17 2.70 -7.94
C THR A 56 0.64 2.90 -6.52
N ARG A 57 0.94 1.98 -5.60
CA ARG A 57 0.50 2.07 -4.21
C ARG A 57 1.12 3.26 -3.49
N VAL A 58 2.42 3.49 -3.62
CA VAL A 58 3.07 4.63 -2.94
C VAL A 58 2.58 5.94 -3.52
N GLU A 59 2.39 6.03 -4.84
CA GLU A 59 1.84 7.22 -5.52
C GLU A 59 0.42 7.53 -5.05
N ASN A 60 -0.44 6.52 -5.02
CA ASN A 60 -1.81 6.68 -4.52
C ASN A 60 -1.82 7.11 -3.06
N PHE A 61 -0.99 6.50 -2.21
CA PHE A 61 -0.92 6.87 -0.81
C PHE A 61 -0.43 8.31 -0.63
N ALA A 62 0.61 8.72 -1.35
CA ALA A 62 1.13 10.09 -1.33
C ALA A 62 0.05 11.09 -1.77
N ARG A 63 -0.62 10.84 -2.90
CA ARG A 63 -1.71 11.66 -3.42
C ARG A 63 -2.89 11.77 -2.44
N LEU A 64 -3.30 10.66 -1.82
CA LEU A 64 -4.41 10.63 -0.86
C LEU A 64 -4.09 11.42 0.42
N ARG A 65 -2.81 11.52 0.78
CA ARG A 65 -2.35 12.20 1.99
C ARG A 65 -1.80 13.60 1.74
N GLY A 66 -1.63 14.01 0.48
CA GLY A 66 -0.96 15.26 0.13
C GLY A 66 0.54 15.24 0.43
N TYR A 67 1.17 14.07 0.37
CA TYR A 67 2.61 13.91 0.55
C TYR A 67 3.36 14.01 -0.78
N HIS A 68 4.65 14.31 -0.69
CA HIS A 68 5.59 14.28 -1.79
C HIS A 68 6.75 13.30 -1.52
N PHE A 69 7.57 13.10 -2.55
CA PHE A 69 8.77 12.26 -2.49
C PHE A 69 10.03 13.13 -2.65
N ASN A 70 11.17 12.63 -2.17
CA ASN A 70 12.47 13.23 -2.42
C ASN A 70 13.36 12.29 -3.27
N GLU A 71 14.65 12.61 -3.37
CA GLU A 71 15.66 11.83 -4.10
C GLU A 71 15.80 10.36 -3.62
N MET A 72 15.34 10.05 -2.41
CA MET A 72 15.39 8.68 -1.86
C MET A 72 14.29 7.76 -2.38
N LYS A 73 13.35 8.28 -3.18
CA LYS A 73 12.21 7.51 -3.71
C LYS A 73 12.65 6.22 -4.40
N GLU A 74 13.48 6.33 -5.43
CA GLU A 74 13.87 5.16 -6.25
C GLU A 74 14.70 4.14 -5.46
N PRO A 75 15.73 4.53 -4.68
CA PRO A 75 16.44 3.59 -3.81
C PRO A 75 15.53 2.85 -2.81
N LEU A 76 14.53 3.52 -2.26
CA LEU A 76 13.59 2.90 -1.32
C LEU A 76 12.60 1.96 -2.03
N ILE A 77 12.19 2.27 -3.26
CA ILE A 77 11.37 1.38 -4.08
C ILE A 77 12.14 0.09 -4.43
N GLU A 78 13.40 0.20 -4.83
CA GLU A 78 14.25 -0.98 -5.07
C GLU A 78 14.42 -1.82 -3.80
N ALA A 79 14.61 -1.18 -2.65
CA ALA A 79 14.72 -1.90 -1.38
C ALA A 79 13.42 -2.62 -0.98
N LEU A 80 12.25 -2.03 -1.28
CA LEU A 80 10.94 -2.66 -1.12
C LEU A 80 10.75 -3.86 -2.05
N LEU A 81 11.24 -3.77 -3.30
CA LEU A 81 11.20 -4.88 -4.26
C LEU A 81 12.09 -6.04 -3.79
N LYS A 82 13.30 -5.77 -3.29
CA LYS A 82 14.16 -6.80 -2.68
C LYS A 82 13.50 -7.49 -1.49
N LYS A 83 12.73 -6.74 -0.68
CA LYS A 83 11.94 -7.30 0.42
C LYS A 83 10.80 -8.20 -0.11
N TYR A 84 10.12 -7.78 -1.19
CA TYR A 84 9.10 -8.58 -1.85
C TYR A 84 9.66 -9.89 -2.40
N GLU A 85 10.76 -9.84 -3.14
CA GLU A 85 11.42 -11.04 -3.69
C GLU A 85 11.81 -12.04 -2.60
N ARG A 86 12.28 -11.53 -1.45
CA ARG A 86 12.78 -12.38 -0.36
C ARG A 86 11.69 -12.90 0.57
N TYR A 87 10.63 -12.12 0.79
CA TYR A 87 9.65 -12.38 1.87
C TYR A 87 8.19 -12.39 1.41
N GLY A 88 7.92 -12.15 0.13
CA GLY A 88 6.58 -12.19 -0.46
C GLY A 88 5.72 -10.94 -0.26
N ASP A 89 6.24 -9.88 0.39
CA ASP A 89 5.54 -8.59 0.48
C ASP A 89 6.50 -7.41 0.66
N PHE A 90 5.99 -6.19 0.50
CA PHE A 90 6.76 -4.94 0.51
C PHE A 90 7.03 -4.42 1.94
N TYR A 91 7.67 -5.23 2.77
CA TYR A 91 8.06 -4.83 4.14
C TYR A 91 9.02 -3.64 4.14
N CYS A 92 8.86 -2.69 5.08
CA CYS A 92 9.73 -1.50 5.14
C CYS A 92 11.20 -1.93 5.19
N PRO A 93 12.06 -1.39 4.31
CA PRO A 93 13.49 -1.67 4.37
C PRO A 93 14.13 -1.14 5.67
N CYS A 94 13.44 -0.22 6.35
CA CYS A 94 13.83 0.39 7.61
C CYS A 94 13.48 -0.42 8.87
N LYS A 95 12.78 -1.56 8.74
CA LYS A 95 12.34 -2.39 9.86
C LYS A 95 13.06 -3.74 9.85
N ILE A 96 13.38 -4.22 11.05
CA ILE A 96 14.01 -5.52 11.26
C ILE A 96 12.99 -6.63 11.02
N ASP A 97 11.82 -6.53 11.65
CA ASP A 97 10.79 -7.57 11.58
C ASP A 97 9.94 -7.44 10.31
N ASN A 98 9.70 -8.57 9.63
CA ASN A 98 8.80 -8.67 8.48
C ASN A 98 7.40 -9.11 8.95
N ILE A 99 6.73 -8.25 9.70
CA ILE A 99 5.36 -8.44 10.20
C ILE A 99 4.35 -7.59 9.39
N PRO A 100 3.05 -7.93 9.36
CA PRO A 100 2.04 -7.22 8.57
C PRO A 100 2.01 -5.70 8.78
N GLU A 101 2.29 -5.24 10.00
CA GLU A 101 2.35 -3.81 10.36
C GLU A 101 3.46 -3.06 9.62
N ASN A 102 4.50 -3.78 9.18
CA ASN A 102 5.65 -3.20 8.49
C ASN A 102 5.52 -3.22 6.96
N VAL A 103 4.45 -3.77 6.38
CA VAL A 103 4.18 -3.69 4.93
C VAL A 103 3.95 -2.23 4.53
N CYS A 104 4.64 -1.76 3.49
CA CYS A 104 4.58 -0.37 3.03
C CYS A 104 3.22 -0.02 2.39
N PRO A 105 2.59 1.12 2.76
CA PRO A 105 2.95 2.02 3.86
C PRO A 105 2.71 1.38 5.24
N CYS A 106 3.76 1.36 6.08
CA CYS A 106 3.69 0.72 7.40
C CYS A 106 2.64 1.38 8.31
N LEU A 107 2.21 0.67 9.36
CA LEU A 107 1.17 1.11 10.28
C LEU A 107 1.47 2.50 10.86
N GLU A 108 2.71 2.74 11.31
CA GLU A 108 3.14 4.04 11.84
C GLU A 108 2.92 5.18 10.83
N THR A 109 3.24 4.94 9.56
CA THR A 109 3.05 5.91 8.46
C THR A 109 1.55 6.12 8.18
N ARG A 110 0.77 5.03 8.14
CA ARG A 110 -0.69 5.11 7.98
C ARG A 110 -1.37 5.84 9.14
N GLN A 111 -0.81 5.77 10.34
CA GLN A 111 -1.24 6.47 11.55
C GLN A 111 -0.69 7.91 11.66
N GLY A 112 -0.11 8.47 10.60
CA GLY A 112 0.23 9.88 10.52
C GLY A 112 1.60 10.26 11.08
N SER A 113 2.59 9.36 11.06
CA SER A 113 3.96 9.73 11.44
C SER A 113 4.55 10.84 10.56
N VAL A 114 4.19 10.89 9.27
CA VAL A 114 4.62 11.95 8.35
C VAL A 114 4.08 13.31 8.80
N GLU A 115 2.80 13.40 9.17
CA GLU A 115 2.20 14.64 9.68
C GLU A 115 2.90 15.17 10.95
N ARG A 116 3.28 14.24 11.84
CA ARG A 116 3.93 14.60 13.11
C ARG A 116 5.40 14.96 12.94
N ASN A 117 6.11 14.31 12.03
CA ASN A 117 7.57 14.37 11.94
C ASN A 117 8.09 15.06 10.67
N GLY A 118 7.20 15.53 9.80
CA GLY A 118 7.52 16.07 8.46
C GLY A 118 7.86 15.00 7.40
N ARG A 119 8.20 13.78 7.83
CA ARG A 119 8.49 12.63 6.97
C ARG A 119 8.24 11.30 7.66
N CYS A 120 8.09 10.22 6.90
CA CYS A 120 8.12 8.87 7.47
C CYS A 120 9.56 8.51 7.87
N HIS A 121 9.71 7.49 8.73
CA HIS A 121 11.01 7.12 9.29
C HIS A 121 12.08 6.81 8.22
N CYS A 122 11.70 6.06 7.17
CA CYS A 122 12.61 5.75 6.07
C CYS A 122 12.84 6.92 5.09
N GLY A 123 12.06 8.00 5.18
CA GLY A 123 12.16 9.15 4.28
C GLY A 123 11.53 8.95 2.91
N LEU A 124 10.66 7.94 2.71
CA LEU A 124 9.93 7.78 1.45
C LEU A 124 8.87 8.88 1.26
N PHE A 125 8.08 9.17 2.29
CA PHE A 125 6.98 10.13 2.23
C PHE A 125 7.32 11.37 3.06
N TRP A 126 7.10 12.56 2.48
CA TRP A 126 7.33 13.87 3.08
C TRP A 126 6.07 14.72 3.02
N LYS A 127 5.88 15.61 3.99
CA LYS A 127 4.78 16.59 4.00
C LYS A 127 5.04 17.70 3.00
#